data_AF-A0A0D6QYS7-F1
#
_entry.id   AF-A0A0D6QYS7-F1
#
_cell.length_a   1.000
_cell.length_b   1.000
_cell.length_c   1.000
_cell.angle_alpha   90.00
_cell.angle_beta   90.00
_cell.angle_gamma   90.00
#
_symmetry.space_group_name_H-M   'P 1'
#
loop_
_entity.id
_entity.type
_entity.pdbx_description
1 polymer ?
#
loop_
_entity_poly.entity_id
_entity_poly.type
_entity_poly.pdbx_seq_one_letter_code
_entity_poly.pdbx_strand_id
1 'polypeptide(L)'
;MNKFKVGAMVVCAATACAAAALIVRRRSRNNGKMKRALAILHEFEDKCSIPLPKLRQMVDALIVEMNAGLASEGGSRLKMLISYVDNLPTGDEKGIFYSLDLGGTNFRVIRVELGGKERQVVHQDFEEVPIPPELMTGRTEELFDYIA
;
A
#
# COMPACT_ATOMS: atom_id res chain seq x y z
N MET A 1 47.02 44.56 38.85
CA MET A 1 45.64 44.47 38.31
C MET A 1 45.52 43.85 36.91
N ASN A 2 46.63 43.49 36.22
CA ASN A 2 46.58 42.93 34.85
C ASN A 2 46.41 41.41 34.75
N LYS A 3 46.88 40.63 35.74
CA LYS A 3 46.88 39.15 35.63
C LYS A 3 45.46 38.53 35.69
N PHE A 4 44.55 39.10 36.48
CA PHE A 4 43.17 38.63 36.59
C PHE A 4 42.33 38.92 35.33
N LYS A 5 42.54 40.08 34.69
CA LYS A 5 41.86 40.44 33.43
C LYS A 5 42.30 39.52 32.28
N VAL A 6 43.59 39.19 32.23
CA VAL A 6 44.14 38.26 31.22
C VAL A 6 43.59 36.84 31.42
N GLY A 7 43.53 36.34 32.66
CA GLY A 7 42.97 35.02 32.97
C GLY A 7 41.48 34.86 32.59
N ALA A 8 40.64 35.84 32.92
CA ALA A 8 39.21 35.83 32.57
C ALA A 8 38.99 35.92 31.04
N MET A 9 39.79 36.71 30.33
CA MET A 9 39.71 36.88 28.88
C MET A 9 40.09 35.59 28.13
N VAL A 10 41.12 34.88 28.60
CA VAL A 10 41.55 33.59 28.03
C VAL A 10 40.50 32.50 28.23
N VAL A 11 39.85 32.44 29.40
CA VAL A 11 38.78 31.47 29.68
C VAL A 11 37.55 31.75 28.81
N CYS A 12 37.10 33.00 28.71
CA CYS A 12 35.97 33.37 27.85
C CYS A 12 36.24 33.07 26.37
N ALA A 13 37.45 33.36 25.89
CA ALA A 13 37.86 33.05 24.52
C ALA A 13 37.88 31.53 24.26
N ALA A 14 38.43 30.73 25.18
CA ALA A 14 38.46 29.28 25.05
C ALA A 14 37.04 28.67 25.01
N THR A 15 36.12 29.14 25.86
CA THR A 15 34.72 28.68 25.84
C THR A 15 33.98 29.08 24.57
N ALA A 16 34.22 30.29 24.04
CA ALA A 16 33.62 30.74 22.79
C ALA A 16 34.12 29.93 21.59
N CYS A 17 35.43 29.63 21.54
CA CYS A 17 36.02 28.77 20.52
C CYS A 17 35.47 27.33 20.58
N ALA A 18 35.32 26.76 21.78
CA ALA A 18 34.75 25.43 21.95
C ALA A 18 33.27 25.36 21.50
N ALA A 19 32.47 26.35 21.87
CA ALA A 19 31.07 26.46 21.42
C ALA A 19 30.97 26.60 19.90
N ALA A 20 31.80 27.46 19.29
CA ALA A 20 31.87 27.64 17.84
C ALA A 20 32.27 26.33 17.12
N ALA A 21 33.28 25.61 17.61
CA ALA A 21 33.71 24.33 17.05
C ALA A 21 32.60 23.26 17.14
N LEU A 22 31.84 23.24 18.23
CA LEU A 22 30.73 22.30 18.42
C LEU A 22 29.55 22.63 17.49
N ILE A 23 29.23 23.92 17.31
CA ILE A 23 28.23 24.39 16.34
C ILE A 23 28.65 24.05 14.91
N VAL A 24 29.90 24.29 14.52
CA VAL A 24 30.45 23.97 13.20
C VAL A 24 30.43 22.45 12.96
N ARG A 25 30.82 21.64 13.94
CA ARG A 25 30.77 20.17 13.86
C ARG A 25 29.32 19.67 13.75
N ARG A 26 28.38 20.25 14.51
CA ARG A 26 26.96 19.90 14.45
C ARG A 26 26.36 20.28 13.08
N ARG A 27 26.69 21.47 12.56
CA ARG A 27 26.27 21.94 11.23
C ARG A 27 26.86 21.08 10.12
N SER A 28 28.15 20.75 10.19
CA SER A 28 28.82 19.86 9.23
C SER A 28 28.23 18.44 9.25
N ARG A 29 27.98 17.88 10.44
CA ARG A 29 27.32 16.57 10.60
C ARG A 29 25.89 16.59 10.05
N ASN A 30 25.11 17.64 10.34
CA ASN A 30 23.76 17.79 9.80
C ASN A 30 23.79 17.97 8.28
N ASN A 31 24.75 18.71 7.73
CA ASN A 31 24.95 18.86 6.30
C ASN A 31 25.32 17.51 5.64
N GLY A 32 26.21 16.73 6.27
CA GLY A 32 26.54 15.38 5.82
C GLY A 32 25.35 14.41 5.84
N LYS A 33 24.49 14.49 6.87
CA LYS A 33 23.24 13.73 6.93
C LYS A 33 22.26 14.14 5.83
N MET A 34 22.06 15.44 5.62
CA MET A 34 21.21 15.98 4.54
C MET A 34 21.71 15.53 3.15
N LYS A 35 23.02 15.58 2.90
CA LYS A 35 23.60 15.10 1.64
C LYS A 35 23.33 13.61 1.40
N ARG A 36 23.46 12.77 2.43
CA ARG A 36 23.14 11.34 2.34
C ARG A 36 21.65 11.11 2.09
N ALA A 37 20.79 11.84 2.79
CA ALA A 37 19.34 11.75 2.59
C ALA A 37 18.93 12.16 1.16
N LEU A 38 19.50 13.24 0.63
CA LEU A 38 19.27 13.68 -0.75
C LEU A 38 19.76 12.64 -1.77
N ALA A 39 20.91 12.01 -1.53
CA ALA A 39 21.40 10.93 -2.40
C ALA A 39 20.43 9.74 -2.43
N ILE A 40 19.90 9.33 -1.27
CA ILE A 40 18.89 8.26 -1.20
C ILE A 40 17.61 8.66 -1.93
N LEU A 41 17.16 9.91 -1.75
CA LEU A 41 15.95 10.41 -2.41
C LEU A 41 16.08 10.44 -3.93
N HIS A 42 17.22 10.90 -4.45
CA HIS A 42 17.46 10.89 -5.89
C HIS A 42 17.56 9.46 -6.45
N GLU A 43 18.27 8.57 -5.76
CA GLU A 43 18.32 7.16 -6.17
C GLU A 43 16.93 6.52 -6.19
N PHE A 44 16.10 6.84 -5.18
CA PHE A 44 14.72 6.36 -5.11
C PHE A 44 13.86 6.95 -6.22
N GLU A 45 13.93 8.26 -6.45
CA GLU A 45 13.23 8.95 -7.54
C GLU A 45 13.59 8.34 -8.90
N ASP A 46 14.87 8.13 -9.17
CA ASP A 46 15.35 7.53 -10.41
C ASP A 46 14.85 6.10 -10.58
N LYS A 47 14.95 5.26 -9.53
CA LYS A 47 14.54 3.86 -9.57
C LYS A 47 13.02 3.68 -9.66
N CYS A 48 12.26 4.61 -9.08
CA CYS A 48 10.80 4.61 -9.12
C CYS A 48 10.23 5.44 -10.29
N SER A 49 11.08 6.06 -11.11
CA SER A 49 10.65 6.82 -12.27
C SER A 49 10.01 5.89 -13.31
N ILE A 50 8.74 6.15 -13.64
CA ILE A 50 8.00 5.42 -14.66
C ILE A 50 7.60 6.42 -15.76
N PRO A 51 8.54 6.79 -16.65
CA PRO A 51 8.20 7.63 -17.79
C PRO A 51 7.30 6.86 -18.76
N LEU A 52 6.54 7.58 -19.58
CA LEU A 52 5.57 6.99 -20.50
C LEU A 52 6.11 5.83 -21.38
N PRO A 53 7.35 5.89 -21.93
CA PRO A 53 7.91 4.76 -22.67
C PRO A 53 8.07 3.49 -21.83
N LYS A 54 8.44 3.63 -20.55
CA LYS A 54 8.57 2.49 -19.63
C LYS A 54 7.21 1.89 -19.31
N LEU A 55 6.19 2.72 -19.11
CA LEU A 55 4.82 2.27 -18.90
C LEU A 55 4.29 1.47 -20.10
N ARG A 56 4.55 1.93 -21.33
CA ARG A 56 4.18 1.19 -22.55
C ARG A 56 4.84 -0.20 -22.59
N GLN A 57 6.14 -0.28 -22.32
CA GLN A 57 6.84 -1.57 -22.22
C GLN A 57 6.23 -2.51 -21.16
N MET A 58 5.78 -1.97 -20.03
CA MET A 58 5.11 -2.76 -18.99
C MET A 58 3.75 -3.30 -19.46
N VAL A 59 2.98 -2.49 -20.19
CA VAL A 59 1.71 -2.92 -20.78
C VAL A 59 1.94 -4.00 -21.84
N ASP A 60 2.94 -3.83 -22.72
CA ASP A 60 3.28 -4.84 -23.73
C ASP A 60 3.69 -6.17 -23.08
N ALA A 61 4.51 -6.12 -22.02
CA ALA A 61 4.88 -7.30 -21.25
C ALA A 61 3.67 -7.96 -20.57
N LEU A 62 2.74 -7.17 -20.05
CA LEU A 62 1.50 -7.70 -19.45
C LEU A 62 0.67 -8.45 -20.50
N ILE A 63 0.52 -7.90 -21.71
CA ILE A 63 -0.21 -8.54 -22.81
C ILE A 63 0.43 -9.88 -23.20
N VAL A 64 1.77 -9.94 -23.26
CA VAL A 64 2.50 -11.18 -23.53
C VAL A 64 2.22 -12.23 -22.45
N GLU A 65 2.30 -11.86 -21.17
CA GLU A 65 2.02 -12.77 -20.05
C GLU A 65 0.55 -13.23 -20.05
N MET A 66 -0.40 -12.36 -20.41
CA MET A 66 -1.82 -12.73 -20.50
C MET A 66 -2.04 -13.77 -21.62
N ASN A 67 -1.49 -13.54 -22.80
CA ASN A 67 -1.61 -14.46 -23.93
C ASN A 67 -1.00 -15.83 -23.60
N ALA A 68 0.17 -15.85 -22.95
CA ALA A 68 0.82 -17.09 -22.52
C ALA A 68 0.01 -17.84 -21.46
N GLY A 69 -0.63 -17.13 -20.51
CA GLY A 69 -1.51 -17.74 -19.51
C GLY A 69 -2.81 -18.30 -20.08
N LEU A 70 -3.36 -17.65 -21.11
CA LEU A 70 -4.55 -18.14 -21.84
C LEU A 70 -4.25 -19.33 -22.76
N ALA A 71 -3.03 -19.42 -23.29
CA ALA A 71 -2.65 -20.49 -24.21
C ALA A 71 -2.51 -21.85 -23.51
N SER A 72 -2.10 -21.87 -22.24
CA SER A 72 -1.94 -23.10 -21.46
C SER A 72 -1.87 -22.81 -19.96
N GLU A 73 -2.41 -23.72 -19.15
CA GLU A 73 -2.26 -23.67 -17.70
C GLU A 73 -0.77 -23.67 -17.30
N GLY A 74 -0.36 -22.72 -16.48
CA GLY A 74 1.04 -22.54 -16.08
C GLY A 74 1.96 -21.95 -17.16
N GLY A 75 1.42 -21.51 -18.30
CA GLY A 75 2.19 -20.88 -19.39
C GLY A 75 2.79 -19.52 -19.05
N SER A 76 2.36 -18.91 -17.95
CA SER A 76 2.75 -17.58 -17.49
C SER A 76 2.58 -17.46 -15.97
N ARG A 77 3.15 -16.41 -15.37
CA ARG A 77 2.86 -16.07 -13.98
C ARG A 77 1.43 -15.58 -13.78
N LEU A 78 0.81 -15.06 -14.83
CA LEU A 78 -0.62 -14.78 -14.85
C LEU A 78 -1.38 -16.07 -15.10
N LYS A 79 -2.08 -16.55 -14.06
CA LYS A 79 -2.80 -17.83 -14.11
C LYS A 79 -3.95 -17.86 -15.12
N MET A 80 -4.52 -16.70 -15.46
CA MET A 80 -5.66 -16.56 -16.39
C MET A 80 -6.76 -17.60 -16.13
N LEU A 81 -7.17 -17.75 -14.87
CA LEU A 81 -8.12 -18.78 -14.43
C LEU A 81 -9.50 -18.59 -15.08
N ILE A 82 -10.11 -19.70 -15.52
CA ILE A 82 -11.49 -19.71 -16.02
C ILE A 82 -12.44 -19.44 -14.85
N SER A 83 -13.25 -18.39 -14.96
CA SER A 83 -14.20 -17.98 -13.90
C SER A 83 -15.51 -18.78 -13.92
N TYR A 84 -15.78 -19.52 -14.99
CA TYR A 84 -17.08 -20.16 -15.28
C TYR A 84 -18.26 -19.16 -15.38
N VAL A 85 -17.96 -17.88 -15.60
CA VAL A 85 -18.97 -16.83 -15.84
C VAL A 85 -19.01 -16.49 -17.33
N ASP A 86 -19.91 -17.13 -18.05
CA ASP A 86 -20.08 -16.93 -19.50
C ASP A 86 -21.03 -15.77 -19.83
N ASN A 87 -21.93 -15.42 -18.90
CA ASN A 87 -22.94 -14.38 -19.06
C ASN A 87 -22.85 -13.37 -17.90
N LEU A 88 -22.66 -12.10 -18.24
CA LEU A 88 -22.70 -11.00 -17.27
C LEU A 88 -24.16 -10.56 -17.00
N PRO A 89 -24.44 -9.95 -15.84
CA PRO A 89 -25.78 -9.45 -15.53
C PRO A 89 -26.35 -8.53 -16.61
N THR A 90 -27.63 -8.68 -16.91
CA THR A 90 -28.31 -7.94 -17.99
C THR A 90 -29.14 -6.77 -17.47
N GLY A 91 -29.40 -6.72 -16.17
CA GLY A 91 -30.33 -5.79 -15.52
C GLY A 91 -31.78 -6.29 -15.51
N ASP A 92 -32.09 -7.43 -16.15
CA ASP A 92 -33.44 -8.03 -16.11
C ASP A 92 -33.70 -8.86 -14.83
N GLU A 93 -32.68 -9.02 -13.98
CA GLU A 93 -32.74 -9.83 -12.77
C GLU A 93 -33.82 -9.32 -11.81
N LYS A 94 -34.58 -10.27 -11.25
CA LYS A 94 -35.68 -10.00 -10.32
C LYS A 94 -35.63 -10.97 -9.16
N GLY A 95 -35.97 -10.48 -7.97
CA GLY A 95 -36.04 -11.29 -6.75
C GLY A 95 -35.03 -10.85 -5.69
N ILE A 96 -34.99 -11.59 -4.59
CA ILE A 96 -34.08 -11.34 -3.48
C ILE A 96 -32.89 -12.27 -3.60
N PHE A 97 -31.69 -11.70 -3.58
CA PHE A 97 -30.42 -12.41 -3.62
C PHE A 97 -29.61 -12.05 -2.38
N TYR A 98 -28.81 -13.01 -1.91
CA TYR A 98 -27.83 -12.78 -0.86
C TYR A 98 -26.43 -12.99 -1.44
N SER A 99 -25.47 -12.20 -0.98
CA SER A 99 -24.06 -12.44 -1.25
C SER A 99 -23.25 -12.39 0.04
N LEU A 100 -22.19 -13.19 0.04
CA LEU A 100 -21.16 -13.22 1.05
C LEU A 100 -19.86 -12.78 0.39
N ASP A 101 -19.26 -11.71 0.92
CA ASP A 101 -17.97 -11.21 0.49
C ASP A 101 -16.95 -11.43 1.61
N LEU A 102 -16.17 -12.51 1.48
CA LEU A 102 -15.08 -12.82 2.40
C LEU A 102 -13.81 -12.12 1.91
N GLY A 103 -13.50 -10.98 2.53
CA GLY A 103 -12.32 -10.19 2.23
C GLY A 103 -11.07 -10.70 2.97
N GLY A 104 -10.20 -9.76 3.32
CA GLY A 104 -9.00 -10.04 4.12
C GLY A 104 -9.27 -10.01 5.62
N THR A 105 -9.63 -8.83 6.14
CA THR A 105 -9.80 -8.58 7.59
C THR A 105 -11.26 -8.55 8.04
N ASN A 106 -12.19 -8.38 7.10
CA ASN A 106 -13.63 -8.34 7.35
C ASN A 106 -14.32 -9.24 6.33
N PHE A 107 -15.55 -9.65 6.66
CA PHE A 107 -16.50 -10.17 5.68
C PHE A 107 -17.78 -9.32 5.67
N ARG A 108 -18.51 -9.37 4.56
CA ARG A 108 -19.78 -8.67 4.41
C ARG A 108 -20.87 -9.64 4.00
N VAL A 109 -22.02 -9.52 4.65
CA VAL A 109 -23.26 -10.19 4.23
C VAL A 109 -24.14 -9.12 3.60
N ILE A 110 -24.58 -9.35 2.36
CA ILE A 110 -25.38 -8.40 1.60
C ILE A 110 -26.68 -9.10 1.20
N ARG A 111 -27.80 -8.42 1.40
CA ARG A 111 -29.11 -8.78 0.86
C ARG A 111 -29.51 -7.73 -0.17
N VAL A 112 -29.82 -8.14 -1.39
CA VAL A 112 -30.27 -7.25 -2.46
C VAL A 112 -31.60 -7.71 -3.03
N GLU A 113 -32.55 -6.78 -3.18
CA GLU A 113 -33.79 -6.99 -3.90
C GLU A 113 -33.70 -6.33 -5.27
N LEU A 114 -33.80 -7.15 -6.32
CA LEU A 114 -33.73 -6.72 -7.71
C LEU A 114 -35.14 -6.68 -8.32
N GLY A 115 -35.43 -5.60 -9.05
CA GLY A 115 -36.74 -5.30 -9.62
C GLY A 115 -36.81 -5.37 -11.15
N GLY A 116 -35.73 -5.84 -11.82
CA GLY A 116 -35.56 -5.84 -13.28
C GLY A 116 -35.23 -4.46 -13.85
N LYS A 117 -35.15 -4.35 -15.18
CA LYS A 117 -34.55 -3.18 -15.87
C LYS A 117 -35.04 -1.81 -15.42
N GLU A 118 -36.34 -1.68 -15.12
CA GLU A 118 -36.94 -0.40 -14.74
C GLU A 118 -36.64 0.00 -13.30
N ARG A 119 -36.59 -0.97 -12.40
CA ARG A 119 -36.46 -0.73 -10.95
C ARG A 119 -35.04 -1.00 -10.42
N GLN A 120 -34.23 -1.75 -11.17
CA GLN A 120 -32.87 -2.14 -10.83
C GLN A 120 -32.77 -2.67 -9.39
N VAL A 121 -31.96 -2.05 -8.53
CA VAL A 121 -31.89 -2.36 -7.10
C VAL A 121 -33.03 -1.64 -6.38
N VAL A 122 -34.00 -2.42 -5.89
CA VAL A 122 -35.15 -1.92 -5.14
C VAL A 122 -34.77 -1.65 -3.69
N HIS A 123 -34.03 -2.59 -3.09
CA HIS A 123 -33.61 -2.52 -1.69
C HIS A 123 -32.27 -3.21 -1.50
N GLN A 124 -31.46 -2.72 -0.58
CA GLN A 124 -30.17 -3.32 -0.24
C GLN A 124 -29.88 -3.14 1.25
N ASP A 125 -29.57 -4.24 1.92
CA ASP A 125 -29.05 -4.28 3.28
C ASP A 125 -27.65 -4.89 3.25
N PHE A 126 -26.75 -4.42 4.11
CA PHE A 126 -25.48 -5.10 4.34
C PHE A 126 -25.03 -4.95 5.78
N GLU A 127 -24.27 -5.95 6.24
CA GLU A 127 -23.56 -5.93 7.51
C GLU A 127 -22.11 -6.31 7.26
N GLU A 128 -21.19 -5.53 7.83
CA GLU A 128 -19.75 -5.78 7.76
C GLU A 128 -19.27 -6.23 9.14
N VAL A 129 -18.60 -7.38 9.18
CA VAL A 129 -18.18 -8.04 10.41
C VAL A 129 -16.66 -8.25 10.35
N PRO A 130 -15.90 -7.80 11.37
CA PRO A 130 -14.47 -8.08 11.43
C PRO A 130 -14.21 -9.56 11.70
N ILE A 131 -13.14 -10.09 11.09
CA ILE A 131 -12.68 -11.45 11.32
C ILE A 131 -11.67 -11.43 12.48
N PRO A 132 -11.93 -12.14 13.60
CA PRO A 132 -10.96 -12.29 14.66
C PRO A 132 -9.61 -12.82 14.11
N PRO A 133 -8.46 -12.24 14.49
CA PRO A 133 -7.15 -12.65 13.98
C PRO A 133 -6.84 -14.14 14.19
N GLU A 134 -7.38 -14.73 15.25
CA GLU A 134 -7.24 -16.16 15.55
C GLU A 134 -7.87 -17.03 14.47
N LEU A 135 -8.99 -16.59 13.87
CA LEU A 135 -9.67 -17.32 12.80
C LEU A 135 -8.97 -17.16 11.44
N MET A 136 -8.16 -16.12 11.25
CA MET A 136 -7.39 -15.93 10.01
C MET A 136 -6.23 -16.94 9.87
N THR A 137 -5.83 -17.57 10.99
CA THR A 137 -4.74 -18.55 11.05
C THR A 137 -5.16 -19.87 11.69
N GLY A 138 -6.44 -19.97 12.08
CA GLY A 138 -7.05 -21.13 12.73
C GLY A 138 -7.47 -22.20 11.73
N ARG A 139 -8.41 -23.06 12.16
CA ARG A 139 -8.90 -24.10 11.26
C ARG A 139 -9.96 -23.55 10.31
N THR A 140 -10.01 -24.12 9.12
CA THR A 140 -11.00 -23.76 8.10
C THR A 140 -12.44 -23.87 8.62
N GLU A 141 -12.77 -24.91 9.39
CA GLU A 141 -14.12 -25.08 9.92
C GLU A 141 -14.51 -23.96 10.88
N GLU A 142 -13.58 -23.51 11.74
CA GLU A 142 -13.84 -22.45 12.72
C GLU A 142 -14.14 -21.11 12.03
N LEU A 143 -13.45 -20.82 10.91
CA LEU A 143 -13.71 -19.61 10.12
C LEU A 143 -15.11 -19.67 9.46
N PHE A 144 -15.48 -20.80 8.86
CA PHE A 144 -16.77 -20.91 8.18
C PHE A 144 -17.94 -21.04 9.16
N ASP A 145 -17.73 -21.63 10.34
CA ASP A 145 -18.73 -21.67 11.42
C ASP A 145 -18.96 -20.27 12.02
N TYR A 146 -17.96 -19.38 12.03
CA TYR A 146 -18.12 -17.99 12.46
C TYR A 146 -18.89 -17.13 11.46
N ILE A 147 -18.79 -17.46 10.17
CA ILE A 147 -19.47 -16.72 9.09
C ILE A 147 -20.94 -17.14 8.95
N ALA A 148 -21.26 -18.41 9.21
CA ALA A 148 -22.58 -19.02 8.99
C ALA A 148 -23.59 -18.70 10.10
#